data_AF-F6XS77-F1
#
_entry.id   AF-F6XS77-F1
#
_cell.length_a   1.000
_cell.length_b   1.000
_cell.length_c   1.000
_cell.angle_alpha   90.00
_cell.angle_beta   90.00
_cell.angle_gamma   90.00
#
_symmetry.space_group_name_H-M   'P 1'
#
loop_
_entity.id
_entity.type
_entity.pdbx_description
1 polymer ?
#
loop_
_entity_poly.entity_id
_entity_poly.type
_entity_poly.pdbx_seq_one_letter_code
_entity_poly.pdbx_strand_id
1 'polypeptide(L)'
;KNQREERKLLFKVVMRRLPPGLTEEQFKELIGTLPPHDYFRFVSGDRTLVPNNFCRAYINFINTDDIFKFRDRFDGHEFEFKNGTKHPCVVEFAPFQKIPRKNRKKEDLKVDTIEQDPDYQKFLETLDEEEEKEILDVEKYLDELELREKKNHKMVETPLTAFIKQKRDERKKVRDERRKADLERRKKKEEERKKRR
;
A
#
# COMPACT_ATOMS: atom_id res chain seq x y z
N LYS A 1 -20.31 -26.39 -16.58
CA LYS A 1 -21.73 -26.61 -16.22
C LYS A 1 -21.89 -26.26 -14.73
N ASN A 2 -22.32 -25.03 -14.41
CA ASN A 2 -22.64 -24.68 -13.03
C ASN A 2 -23.93 -25.41 -12.67
N GLN A 3 -23.83 -26.51 -11.93
CA GLN A 3 -24.97 -27.03 -11.20
C GLN A 3 -25.45 -25.89 -10.32
N ARG A 4 -26.61 -25.34 -10.69
CA ARG A 4 -27.36 -24.38 -9.90
C ARG A 4 -27.75 -25.19 -8.66
N GLU A 5 -26.92 -25.13 -7.62
CA GLU A 5 -27.22 -25.74 -6.31
C GLU A 5 -28.70 -25.44 -6.04
N GLU A 6 -29.51 -26.48 -5.95
CA GLU A 6 -30.92 -26.33 -5.62
C GLU A 6 -31.00 -25.37 -4.44
N ARG A 7 -31.82 -24.33 -4.57
CA ARG A 7 -31.96 -23.31 -3.53
C ARG A 7 -32.59 -23.98 -2.32
N LYS A 8 -31.76 -24.59 -1.47
CA LYS A 8 -32.15 -25.12 -0.18
C LYS A 8 -32.86 -23.98 0.56
N LEU A 9 -34.09 -24.21 0.99
CA LEU A 9 -34.84 -23.20 1.73
C LEU A 9 -34.04 -22.91 3.01
N LEU A 10 -33.71 -21.64 3.21
CA LEU A 10 -32.99 -21.17 4.38
C LEU A 10 -34.00 -20.58 5.36
N PHE A 11 -33.92 -21.03 6.59
CA PHE A 11 -34.75 -20.57 7.68
C PHE A 11 -33.87 -19.92 8.75
N LYS A 12 -33.20 -18.85 8.33
CA LYS A 12 -32.29 -18.09 9.18
C LYS A 12 -33.10 -17.18 10.08
N VAL A 13 -32.98 -17.42 11.37
CA VAL A 13 -33.59 -16.66 12.46
C VAL A 13 -32.50 -15.82 13.11
N VAL A 14 -32.88 -14.64 13.59
CA VAL A 14 -32.03 -13.78 14.40
C VAL A 14 -32.68 -13.55 15.76
N MET A 15 -31.90 -13.76 16.81
CA MET A 15 -32.24 -13.37 18.16
C MET A 15 -31.54 -12.06 18.47
N ARG A 16 -32.31 -11.00 18.72
CA ARG A 16 -31.84 -9.63 18.88
C ARG A 16 -32.08 -9.12 20.30
N ARG A 17 -31.46 -7.98 20.62
CA ARG A 17 -31.55 -7.30 21.92
C ARG A 17 -31.05 -8.15 23.09
N LEU A 18 -30.04 -8.97 22.83
CA LEU A 18 -29.35 -9.70 23.89
C LEU A 18 -28.44 -8.72 24.66
N PRO A 19 -28.18 -8.99 25.96
CA PRO A 19 -27.33 -8.14 26.78
C PRO A 19 -25.95 -7.90 26.14
N PRO A 20 -25.41 -6.67 26.17
CA PRO A 20 -24.19 -6.28 25.44
C PRO A 20 -22.90 -6.97 25.94
N GLY A 21 -22.88 -7.46 27.17
CA GLY A 21 -21.76 -8.18 27.77
C GLY A 21 -21.83 -9.70 27.65
N LEU A 22 -22.86 -10.23 27.00
CA LEU A 22 -23.08 -11.67 26.87
C LEU A 22 -22.04 -12.30 25.94
N THR A 23 -21.39 -13.38 26.39
CA THR A 23 -20.47 -14.17 25.54
C THR A 23 -21.21 -15.29 24.80
N GLU A 24 -20.61 -15.82 23.74
CA GLU A 24 -21.19 -16.93 22.97
C GLU A 24 -21.43 -18.18 23.84
N GLU A 25 -20.50 -18.47 24.76
CA GLU A 25 -20.57 -19.59 25.69
C GLU A 25 -21.75 -19.45 26.65
N GLN A 26 -21.86 -18.30 27.30
CA GLN A 26 -22.98 -17.98 28.21
C GLN A 26 -24.32 -18.02 27.49
N PHE A 27 -24.37 -17.55 26.24
CA PHE A 27 -25.57 -17.64 25.42
C PHE A 27 -25.98 -19.10 25.15
N LYS A 28 -25.01 -19.99 24.85
CA LYS A 28 -25.28 -21.42 24.65
C LYS A 28 -25.75 -22.09 25.93
N GLU A 29 -25.16 -21.77 27.07
CA GLU A 29 -25.60 -22.28 28.38
C GLU A 29 -27.05 -21.87 28.69
N LEU A 30 -27.37 -20.60 28.43
CA LEU A 30 -28.67 -20.01 28.73
C LEU A 30 -29.80 -20.58 27.85
N ILE A 31 -29.51 -20.82 26.57
CA ILE A 31 -30.47 -21.44 25.65
C ILE A 31 -30.51 -22.97 25.83
N GLY A 32 -29.43 -23.54 26.32
CA GLY A 32 -29.22 -24.98 26.43
C GLY A 32 -28.91 -25.62 25.09
N THR A 33 -29.44 -26.82 24.86
CA THR A 33 -29.27 -27.54 23.60
C THR A 33 -30.06 -26.86 22.48
N LEU A 34 -29.32 -26.24 21.54
CA LEU A 34 -29.93 -25.69 20.33
C LEU A 34 -30.54 -26.83 19.49
N PRO A 35 -31.73 -26.63 18.90
CA PRO A 35 -32.28 -27.56 17.91
C PRO A 35 -31.33 -27.77 16.74
N PRO A 36 -31.53 -28.83 15.92
CA PRO A 36 -30.71 -29.11 14.75
C PRO A 36 -30.62 -27.88 13.81
N HIS A 37 -29.40 -27.38 13.62
CA HIS A 37 -29.13 -26.16 12.86
C HIS A 37 -27.92 -26.35 11.93
N ASP A 38 -27.99 -25.71 10.77
CA ASP A 38 -26.95 -25.77 9.72
C ASP A 38 -25.93 -24.62 9.85
N TYR A 39 -26.32 -23.54 10.52
CA TYR A 39 -25.46 -22.38 10.73
C TYR A 39 -25.76 -21.72 12.06
N PHE A 40 -24.69 -21.35 12.77
CA PHE A 40 -24.76 -20.56 13.99
C PHE A 40 -23.67 -19.48 13.95
N ARG A 41 -24.02 -18.26 14.33
CA ARG A 41 -23.06 -17.17 14.53
C ARG A 41 -23.54 -16.22 15.61
N PHE A 42 -22.73 -16.06 16.65
CA PHE A 42 -22.91 -15.04 17.66
C PHE A 42 -22.18 -13.74 17.26
N VAL A 43 -22.79 -12.60 17.57
CA VAL A 43 -22.22 -11.27 17.36
C VAL A 43 -22.33 -10.51 18.67
N SER A 44 -21.17 -10.25 19.27
CA SER A 44 -21.06 -9.47 20.50
C SER A 44 -21.45 -8.00 20.27
N GLY A 45 -21.87 -7.35 21.35
CA GLY A 45 -22.24 -5.94 21.35
C GLY A 45 -21.06 -5.04 21.03
N ASP A 46 -21.26 -4.12 20.09
CA ASP A 46 -20.24 -3.12 19.76
C ASP A 46 -20.31 -1.95 20.74
N ARG A 47 -19.23 -1.74 21.50
CA ARG A 47 -19.13 -0.68 22.53
C ARG A 47 -19.25 0.72 21.93
N THR A 48 -18.99 0.90 20.64
CA THR A 48 -19.12 2.20 19.97
C THR A 48 -20.58 2.62 19.75
N LEU A 49 -21.52 1.66 19.79
CA LEU A 49 -22.93 1.87 19.46
C LEU A 49 -23.83 2.14 20.68
N VAL A 50 -23.27 2.56 21.81
CA VAL A 50 -24.03 2.91 23.02
C VAL A 50 -25.05 4.03 22.70
N PRO A 51 -26.32 3.92 23.15
CA PRO A 51 -26.87 2.93 24.08
C PRO A 51 -27.39 1.63 23.44
N ASN A 52 -27.31 1.48 22.12
CA ASN A 52 -27.87 0.37 21.36
C ASN A 52 -26.86 -0.75 21.06
N ASN A 53 -25.91 -1.00 21.97
CA ASN A 53 -24.80 -1.93 21.80
C ASN A 53 -25.16 -3.40 22.02
N PHE A 54 -26.36 -3.84 21.64
CA PHE A 54 -26.85 -5.19 21.95
C PHE A 54 -26.13 -6.32 21.19
N CYS A 55 -26.01 -7.47 21.86
CA CYS A 55 -25.58 -8.72 21.23
C CYS A 55 -26.70 -9.29 20.34
N ARG A 56 -26.32 -10.14 19.38
CA ARG A 56 -27.25 -10.81 18.44
C ARG A 56 -26.74 -12.21 18.11
N ALA A 57 -27.65 -13.16 17.92
CA ALA A 57 -27.31 -14.50 17.46
C ALA A 57 -28.07 -14.83 16.17
N TYR A 58 -27.38 -15.38 15.18
CA TYR A 58 -27.97 -15.86 13.94
C TYR A 58 -27.95 -17.39 13.92
N ILE A 59 -29.10 -17.99 13.63
CA ILE A 59 -29.28 -19.44 13.66
C ILE A 59 -30.04 -19.83 12.39
N ASN A 60 -29.55 -20.79 11.62
CA ASN A 60 -30.30 -21.37 10.51
C ASN A 60 -30.83 -22.74 10.91
N PHE A 61 -32.16 -22.83 11.08
CA PHE A 61 -32.82 -24.08 11.43
C PHE A 61 -32.99 -24.98 10.20
N ILE A 62 -32.92 -26.29 10.43
CA ILE A 62 -33.17 -27.30 9.39
C ILE A 62 -34.67 -27.49 9.19
N ASN A 63 -35.42 -27.56 10.30
CA ASN A 63 -36.87 -27.78 10.32
C ASN A 63 -37.61 -26.50 10.69
N THR A 64 -38.79 -26.30 10.11
CA THR A 64 -39.66 -25.16 10.43
C THR A 64 -40.30 -25.27 11.80
N ASP A 65 -40.64 -26.47 12.25
CA ASP A 65 -41.31 -26.69 13.54
C ASP A 65 -40.46 -26.27 14.74
N ASP A 66 -39.14 -26.44 14.61
CA ASP A 66 -38.18 -26.04 15.64
C ASP A 66 -38.05 -24.52 15.75
N ILE A 67 -38.37 -23.77 14.70
CA ILE A 67 -38.42 -22.30 14.71
C ILE A 67 -39.57 -21.82 15.59
N PHE A 68 -40.76 -22.42 15.45
CA PHE A 68 -41.93 -22.04 16.24
C PHE A 68 -41.70 -22.34 17.71
N LYS A 69 -41.19 -23.53 18.05
CA LYS A 69 -40.82 -23.88 19.43
C LYS A 69 -39.77 -22.93 20.01
N PHE A 70 -38.78 -22.56 19.20
CA PHE A 70 -37.73 -21.64 19.63
C PHE A 70 -38.29 -20.23 19.87
N ARG A 71 -39.13 -19.72 18.96
CA ARG A 71 -39.81 -18.45 19.11
C ARG A 71 -40.69 -18.44 20.36
N ASP A 72 -41.58 -19.41 20.52
CA ASP A 72 -42.54 -19.43 21.64
C ASP A 72 -41.85 -19.49 23.00
N ARG A 73 -40.66 -20.10 23.07
CA ARG A 73 -39.88 -20.19 24.31
C ARG A 73 -39.09 -18.92 24.62
N PHE A 74 -38.53 -18.27 23.61
CA PHE A 74 -37.53 -17.22 23.80
C PHE A 74 -37.99 -15.83 23.40
N ASP A 75 -38.96 -15.67 22.49
CA ASP A 75 -39.43 -14.35 22.05
C ASP A 75 -40.06 -13.59 23.24
N GLY A 76 -39.56 -12.39 23.53
CA GLY A 76 -39.98 -11.61 24.69
C GLY A 76 -39.35 -12.02 26.02
N HIS A 77 -38.48 -13.04 26.06
CA HIS A 77 -37.79 -13.44 27.29
C HIS A 77 -36.84 -12.33 27.77
N GLU A 78 -36.94 -11.97 29.05
CA GLU A 78 -36.08 -10.97 29.68
C GLU A 78 -34.80 -11.61 30.20
N PHE A 79 -33.66 -11.26 29.59
CA PHE A 79 -32.37 -11.68 30.10
C PHE A 79 -31.81 -10.64 31.06
N GLU A 80 -31.53 -11.08 32.29
CA GLU A 80 -30.80 -10.30 33.27
C GLU A 80 -29.31 -10.58 33.12
N PHE A 81 -28.52 -9.52 32.97
CA PHE A 81 -27.06 -9.62 32.95
C PHE A 81 -26.49 -8.94 34.19
N LYS A 82 -25.23 -9.22 34.53
CA LYS A 82 -24.47 -8.89 35.76
C LYS A 82 -24.76 -7.53 36.45
N ASN A 83 -25.27 -6.55 35.72
CA ASN A 83 -25.62 -5.22 36.21
C ASN A 83 -27.10 -5.09 36.66
N GLY A 84 -27.86 -6.19 36.73
CA GLY A 84 -29.29 -6.20 37.05
C GLY A 84 -30.20 -5.60 35.98
N THR A 85 -29.63 -5.24 34.82
CA THR A 85 -30.40 -4.67 33.71
C THR A 85 -31.08 -5.79 32.94
N LYS A 86 -32.40 -5.68 32.78
CA LYS A 86 -33.22 -6.62 32.04
C LYS A 86 -33.31 -6.22 30.58
N HIS A 87 -33.08 -7.18 29.69
CA HIS A 87 -33.16 -6.98 28.26
C HIS A 87 -34.18 -7.95 27.66
N PRO A 88 -35.36 -7.47 27.20
CA PRO A 88 -36.30 -8.31 26.49
C PRO A 88 -35.73 -8.62 25.11
N CYS A 89 -35.48 -9.90 24.86
CA CYS A 89 -35.00 -10.35 23.57
C CYS A 89 -36.14 -10.50 22.56
N VAL A 90 -35.77 -10.46 21.28
CA VAL A 90 -36.72 -10.54 20.17
C VAL A 90 -36.23 -11.60 19.19
N VAL A 91 -37.11 -12.53 18.83
CA VAL A 91 -36.82 -13.61 17.89
C VAL A 91 -37.58 -13.37 16.58
N GLU A 92 -36.84 -13.09 15.51
CA GLU A 92 -37.40 -12.76 14.20
C GLU A 92 -36.69 -13.53 13.10
N PHE A 93 -37.31 -13.61 11.91
CA PHE A 93 -36.55 -14.00 10.72
C PHE A 93 -35.43 -13.01 10.44
N ALA A 94 -34.26 -13.51 10.11
CA ALA A 94 -33.14 -12.66 9.72
C ALA A 94 -33.51 -11.85 8.47
N PRO A 95 -33.34 -10.51 8.46
CA PRO A 95 -33.63 -9.70 7.28
C PRO A 95 -32.88 -10.17 6.04
N PHE A 96 -31.68 -10.73 6.24
CA PHE A 96 -30.87 -11.34 5.20
C PHE A 96 -30.69 -12.84 5.43
N GLN A 97 -31.40 -13.63 4.63
CA GLN A 97 -31.47 -15.09 4.73
C GLN A 97 -30.24 -15.83 4.21
N LYS A 98 -29.38 -15.18 3.41
CA LYS A 98 -28.18 -15.87 2.92
C LYS A 98 -27.21 -16.16 4.07
N ILE A 99 -26.65 -17.37 4.03
CA ILE A 99 -25.58 -17.81 4.92
C ILE A 99 -24.25 -17.50 4.23
N PRO A 100 -23.30 -16.84 4.92
CA PRO A 100 -21.95 -16.70 4.40
C PRO A 100 -21.40 -18.09 4.10
N ARG A 101 -21.07 -18.36 2.84
CA ARG A 101 -20.36 -19.60 2.51
C ARG A 101 -19.04 -19.56 3.27
N LYS A 102 -18.65 -20.68 3.91
CA LYS A 102 -17.27 -20.92 4.38
C LYS A 102 -16.32 -21.08 3.18
N ASN A 103 -16.46 -20.23 2.17
CA ASN A 103 -15.42 -20.09 1.17
C ASN A 103 -14.24 -19.58 1.96
N ARG A 104 -13.28 -20.46 2.24
CA ARG A 104 -11.90 -20.04 2.47
C ARG A 104 -11.67 -19.03 1.36
N LYS A 105 -11.46 -17.76 1.71
CA LYS A 105 -10.92 -16.81 0.74
C LYS A 105 -9.78 -17.58 0.09
N LYS A 106 -9.77 -17.69 -1.24
CA LYS A 106 -8.61 -18.29 -1.90
C LYS A 106 -7.42 -17.56 -1.29
N GLU A 107 -6.57 -18.30 -0.59
CA GLU A 107 -5.35 -17.72 -0.03
C GLU A 107 -4.68 -17.02 -1.20
N ASP A 108 -4.38 -15.74 -1.00
CA ASP A 108 -3.82 -14.95 -2.07
C ASP A 108 -2.47 -15.56 -2.41
N LEU A 109 -2.33 -15.98 -3.67
CA LEU A 109 -1.13 -16.64 -4.17
C LEU A 109 0.10 -15.73 -4.11
N LYS A 110 -0.09 -14.44 -3.83
CA LYS A 110 0.95 -13.42 -3.66
C LYS A 110 1.25 -13.07 -2.20
N VAL A 111 0.65 -13.76 -1.24
CA VAL A 111 1.06 -13.66 0.18
C VAL A 111 2.33 -14.49 0.36
N ASP A 112 3.26 -13.99 1.18
CA ASP A 112 4.56 -14.61 1.47
C ASP A 112 5.50 -14.79 0.26
N THR A 113 5.32 -14.02 -0.82
CA THR A 113 6.20 -14.08 -2.01
C THR A 113 7.32 -13.04 -2.01
N ILE A 114 7.47 -12.24 -0.94
CA ILE A 114 8.51 -11.18 -0.89
C ILE A 114 9.94 -11.75 -1.00
N GLU A 115 10.18 -12.94 -0.45
CA GLU A 115 11.48 -13.62 -0.53
C GLU A 115 11.84 -14.05 -1.96
N GLN A 116 10.85 -14.15 -2.85
CA GLN A 116 11.04 -14.48 -4.26
C GLN A 116 11.17 -13.24 -5.15
N ASP A 117 10.99 -12.04 -4.59
CA ASP A 117 11.06 -10.79 -5.34
C ASP A 117 12.52 -10.50 -5.73
N PRO A 118 12.83 -10.35 -7.03
CA PRO A 118 14.18 -10.03 -7.49
C PRO A 118 14.77 -8.76 -6.87
N ASP A 119 13.92 -7.77 -6.55
CA ASP A 119 14.38 -6.53 -5.94
C ASP A 119 14.73 -6.70 -4.46
N TYR A 120 14.00 -7.58 -3.75
CA TYR A 120 14.32 -7.94 -2.36
C TYR A 120 15.60 -8.79 -2.27
N GLN A 121 15.79 -9.72 -3.22
CA GLN A 121 17.01 -10.53 -3.31
C GLN A 121 18.25 -9.67 -3.59
N LYS A 122 18.16 -8.74 -4.56
CA LYS A 122 19.25 -7.78 -4.82
C LYS A 122 19.56 -6.90 -3.61
N PHE A 123 18.52 -6.50 -2.87
CA PHE A 123 18.70 -5.72 -1.65
C PHE A 123 19.50 -6.49 -0.60
N LEU A 124 19.19 -7.77 -0.38
CA LEU A 124 19.97 -8.65 0.50
C LEU A 124 21.41 -8.82 0.00
N GLU A 125 21.62 -9.04 -1.30
CA GLU A 125 22.97 -9.10 -1.89
C GLU A 125 23.74 -7.79 -1.65
N THR A 126 23.14 -6.61 -1.86
CA THR A 126 23.81 -5.33 -1.55
C THR A 126 24.12 -5.13 -0.08
N LEU A 127 23.30 -5.65 0.84
CA LEU A 127 23.58 -5.60 2.28
C LEU A 127 24.77 -6.49 2.65
N ASP A 128 24.82 -7.71 2.12
CA ASP A 128 25.93 -8.63 2.32
C ASP A 128 27.22 -8.12 1.64
N GLU A 129 27.12 -7.54 0.43
CA GLU A 129 28.25 -6.90 -0.27
C GLU A 129 28.74 -5.61 0.42
N GLU A 130 27.88 -4.90 1.15
CA GLU A 130 28.31 -3.74 1.95
C GLU A 130 29.15 -4.14 3.16
N GLU A 131 28.99 -5.34 3.72
CA GLU A 131 29.91 -5.89 4.72
C GLU A 131 31.27 -6.31 4.11
N GLU A 132 31.30 -6.69 2.82
CA GLU A 132 32.48 -7.21 2.14
C GLU A 132 33.34 -6.15 1.42
N LYS A 133 32.92 -4.87 1.43
CA LYS A 133 33.79 -3.77 0.99
C LYS A 133 34.92 -3.60 1.98
N GLU A 134 36.01 -4.32 1.72
CA GLU A 134 37.34 -4.02 2.22
C GLU A 134 37.53 -2.50 2.24
N ILE A 135 37.94 -2.00 3.40
CA ILE A 135 38.27 -0.60 3.65
C ILE A 135 39.39 -0.24 2.67
N LEU A 136 39.04 0.26 1.49
CA LEU A 136 40.00 0.78 0.53
C LEU A 136 40.67 1.99 1.19
N ASP A 137 42.00 1.97 1.16
CA ASP A 137 42.86 3.06 1.64
C ASP A 137 42.36 4.40 1.06
N VAL A 138 42.03 5.34 1.97
CA VAL A 138 41.28 6.58 1.70
C VAL A 138 41.92 7.40 0.57
N GLU A 139 43.25 7.32 0.43
CA GLU A 139 44.01 8.02 -0.62
C GLU A 139 43.68 7.53 -2.04
N LYS A 140 43.51 6.22 -2.26
CA LYS A 140 43.18 5.68 -3.59
C LYS A 140 41.78 6.07 -4.04
N TYR A 141 40.83 6.14 -3.10
CA TYR A 141 39.45 6.52 -3.39
C TYR A 141 39.33 8.01 -3.77
N LEU A 142 40.14 8.87 -3.15
CA LEU A 142 40.23 10.30 -3.47
C LEU A 142 40.79 10.53 -4.89
N ASP A 143 41.85 9.80 -5.26
CA ASP A 143 42.45 9.90 -6.60
C ASP A 143 41.46 9.46 -7.71
N GLU A 144 40.69 8.39 -7.48
CA GLU A 144 39.67 7.93 -8.43
C GLU A 144 38.50 8.92 -8.57
N LEU A 145 38.08 9.55 -7.47
CA LEU A 145 37.07 10.62 -7.47
C LEU A 145 37.54 11.83 -8.28
N GLU A 146 38.77 12.30 -8.09
CA GLU A 146 39.32 13.42 -8.86
C GLU A 146 39.39 13.12 -10.36
N LEU A 147 39.79 11.91 -10.73
CA LEU A 147 39.85 11.46 -12.13
C LEU A 147 38.44 11.37 -12.76
N ARG A 148 37.44 10.97 -11.99
CA ARG A 148 36.04 10.91 -12.42
C ARG A 148 35.43 12.31 -12.56
N GLU A 149 35.73 13.22 -11.63
CA GLU A 149 35.32 14.62 -11.73
C GLU A 149 35.98 15.32 -12.93
N LYS A 150 37.29 15.12 -13.16
CA LYS A 150 37.99 15.66 -14.34
C LYS A 150 37.45 15.11 -15.67
N LYS A 151 36.92 13.89 -15.70
CA LYS A 151 36.23 13.31 -16.87
C LYS A 151 34.82 13.90 -17.05
N ASN A 152 34.06 14.04 -15.98
CA ASN A 152 32.71 14.61 -16.02
C ASN A 152 32.68 16.13 -16.27
N HIS A 153 33.73 16.86 -15.86
CA HIS A 153 33.84 18.30 -16.08
C HIS A 153 34.12 18.69 -17.55
N LYS A 154 34.43 17.70 -18.42
CA LYS A 154 34.67 17.94 -19.85
C LYS A 154 33.40 18.03 -20.69
N MET A 155 32.20 17.80 -20.15
CA MET A 155 31.02 17.70 -21.02
C MET A 155 29.72 18.16 -20.36
N VAL A 156 29.60 19.46 -20.11
CA VAL A 156 28.32 20.18 -20.33
C VAL A 156 28.64 21.59 -20.85
N GLU A 157 29.12 21.70 -22.09
CA GLU A 157 29.06 22.98 -22.79
C GLU A 157 27.58 23.29 -23.06
N THR A 158 26.99 24.16 -22.25
CA THR A 158 25.61 24.61 -22.47
C THR A 158 25.50 25.48 -23.72
N PRO A 159 24.36 25.50 -24.43
CA PRO A 159 24.18 26.34 -25.61
C PRO A 159 24.56 27.81 -25.39
N LEU A 160 24.29 28.33 -24.19
CA LEU A 160 24.65 29.70 -23.80
C LEU A 160 26.17 29.90 -23.65
N THR A 161 26.88 28.96 -23.00
CA THR A 161 28.34 29.07 -22.83
C THR A 161 29.08 28.90 -24.15
N ALA A 162 28.59 28.03 -25.04
CA ALA A 162 29.09 27.89 -26.41
C ALA A 162 28.92 29.20 -27.21
N PHE A 163 27.75 29.83 -27.15
CA PHE A 163 27.49 31.11 -27.81
C PHE A 163 28.38 32.26 -27.28
N ILE A 164 28.56 32.33 -25.96
CA ILE A 164 29.42 33.35 -25.33
C ILE A 164 30.89 33.17 -25.76
N LYS A 165 31.37 31.93 -25.84
CA LYS A 165 32.73 31.58 -26.31
C LYS A 165 32.93 31.99 -27.77
N GLN A 166 32.00 31.63 -28.66
CA GLN A 166 32.03 32.02 -30.08
C GLN A 166 32.07 33.55 -30.26
N LYS A 167 31.21 34.28 -29.54
CA LYS A 167 31.15 35.75 -29.61
C LYS A 167 32.44 36.41 -29.11
N ARG A 168 33.12 35.79 -28.14
CA ARG A 168 34.44 36.24 -27.65
C ARG A 168 35.52 36.03 -28.71
N ASP A 169 35.53 34.88 -29.37
CA ASP A 169 36.53 34.53 -30.38
C ASP A 169 36.39 35.37 -31.64
N GLU A 170 35.16 35.66 -32.09
CA GLU A 170 34.90 36.57 -33.20
C GLU A 170 35.43 37.99 -32.92
N ARG A 171 35.17 38.53 -31.71
CA ARG A 171 35.72 39.84 -31.30
C ARG A 171 37.25 39.84 -31.28
N LYS A 172 37.86 38.73 -30.87
CA LYS A 172 39.32 38.59 -30.83
C LYS A 172 39.91 38.53 -32.24
N LYS A 173 39.32 37.74 -33.14
CA LYS A 173 39.71 37.66 -34.55
C LYS A 173 39.67 39.04 -35.24
N VAL A 174 38.58 39.79 -35.07
CA VAL A 174 38.46 41.15 -35.62
C VAL A 174 39.55 42.09 -35.09
N ARG A 175 39.89 41.99 -33.80
CA ARG A 175 40.97 42.80 -33.20
C ARG A 175 42.35 42.44 -33.75
N ASP A 176 42.61 41.15 -33.93
CA ASP A 176 43.90 40.65 -34.39
C ASP A 176 44.09 40.89 -35.90
N GLU A 177 43.02 40.78 -36.70
CA GLU A 177 43.02 41.17 -38.12
C GLU A 177 43.30 42.67 -38.29
N ARG A 178 42.68 43.53 -37.47
CA ARG A 178 42.95 44.98 -37.49
C ARG A 178 44.40 45.30 -37.15
N ARG A 179 44.96 44.61 -36.15
CA ARG A 179 46.39 44.75 -35.79
C ARG A 179 47.31 44.28 -36.92
N LYS A 180 46.99 43.18 -37.58
CA LYS A 180 47.77 42.66 -38.70
C LYS A 180 47.73 43.60 -39.91
N ALA A 181 46.56 44.14 -40.24
CA ALA A 181 46.40 45.12 -41.31
C ALA A 181 47.18 46.43 -41.04
N ASP A 182 47.18 46.93 -39.81
CA ASP A 182 47.98 48.11 -39.44
C ASP A 182 49.49 47.86 -39.53
N LEU A 183 49.94 46.65 -39.14
CA LEU A 183 51.35 46.24 -39.29
C LEU A 183 51.76 46.11 -40.76
N GLU A 184 50.93 45.52 -41.61
CA GLU A 184 51.19 45.42 -43.04
C GLU A 184 51.21 46.80 -43.71
N ARG A 185 50.30 47.71 -43.33
CA ARG A 185 50.30 49.09 -43.82
C ARG A 185 51.56 49.85 -43.41
N ARG A 186 52.08 49.63 -42.20
CA ARG A 186 53.35 50.21 -41.74
C ARG A 186 54.54 49.65 -42.52
N LYS A 187 54.61 48.32 -42.72
CA LYS A 187 55.66 47.67 -43.51
C LYS A 187 55.69 48.19 -44.95
N LYS A 188 54.53 48.28 -45.60
CA LYS A 188 54.42 48.81 -46.98
C LYS A 188 54.93 50.25 -47.10
N LYS A 189 54.61 51.11 -46.12
CA LYS A 189 55.13 52.49 -46.05
C LYS A 189 56.64 52.54 -45.82
N GLU A 190 57.18 51.62 -45.04
CA GLU A 190 58.63 51.54 -44.78
C GLU A 190 59.41 51.04 -46.00
N GLU A 191 58.90 50.02 -46.70
CA GLU A 191 59.46 49.56 -47.98
C GLU A 191 59.42 50.64 -49.05
N GLU A 192 58.33 51.40 -49.15
CA GLU A 192 58.22 52.52 -50.09
C GLU A 192 59.21 53.65 -49.74
N ARG A 193 59.45 53.91 -48.45
CA ARG A 193 60.51 54.85 -48.01
C ARG A 193 61.92 54.36 -48.34
N LYS A 194 62.18 53.05 -48.21
CA LYS A 194 63.48 52.45 -48.56
C LYS A 194 63.75 52.47 -50.07
N LYS A 195 62.72 52.32 -50.92
CA LYS A 195 62.86 52.42 -52.39
C LYS A 195 63.06 53.85 -52.91
N ARG A 196 62.79 54.87 -52.10
CA ARG A 196 62.96 56.29 -52.45
C ARG A 196 64.30 56.88 -51.96
N ARG A 197 65.13 56.09 -51.29
CA ARG A 197 66.54 56.42 -50.97
C ARG A 197 67.44 55.67 -51.93
#